data_AF-A0A645J7W9-F1
#
_entry.id   AF-A0A645J7W9-F1
#
_cell.length_a   1.000
_cell.length_b   1.000
_cell.length_c   1.000
_cell.angle_alpha   90.00
_cell.angle_beta   90.00
_cell.angle_gamma   90.00
#
_symmetry.space_group_name_H-M   'P 1'
#
loop_
_entity.id
_entity.type
_entity.pdbx_description
1 polymer ?
#
loop_
_entity_poly.entity_id
_entity_poly.type
_entity_poly.pdbx_seq_one_letter_code
_entity_poly.pdbx_strand_id
1 'polypeptide(L)'
;MASKIIERELTRLRRRISFDVQLVDKVGQLGSLITLISKLGGNIIKVRQEQNWDEAGLDYANVKLVIATESDSHSDKILDNIKKNGYKLI
;
A
#
# COMPACT_ATOMS: atom_id res chain seq x y z
N MET A 1 -4.35 10.49 -26.27
CA MET A 1 -4.87 9.12 -26.36
C MET A 1 -3.88 8.16 -25.70
N ALA A 2 -4.05 7.86 -24.40
CA ALA A 2 -3.25 6.83 -23.69
C ALA A 2 -4.09 6.07 -22.63
N SER A 3 -5.42 6.26 -22.62
CA SER A 3 -6.29 5.77 -21.55
C SER A 3 -6.85 4.35 -21.77
N LYS A 4 -6.74 3.81 -22.99
CA LYS A 4 -7.37 2.52 -23.35
C LYS A 4 -6.58 1.27 -22.94
N ILE A 5 -5.29 1.39 -22.61
CA ILE A 5 -4.45 0.24 -22.23
C ILE A 5 -4.58 -0.08 -20.72
N ILE A 6 -4.86 0.91 -19.88
CA ILE A 6 -5.00 0.72 -18.42
C ILE A 6 -6.31 -0.03 -18.09
N GLU A 7 -7.43 0.32 -18.72
CA GLU A 7 -8.77 -0.27 -18.43
C GLU A 7 -8.89 -1.77 -18.74
N ARG A 8 -8.20 -2.26 -19.77
CA ARG A 8 -8.29 -3.67 -20.20
C ARG A 8 -7.47 -4.61 -19.30
N GLU A 9 -6.35 -4.13 -18.75
CA GLU A 9 -5.61 -4.85 -17.69
C GLU A 9 -6.34 -4.73 -16.33
N LEU A 10 -6.93 -3.57 -16.01
CA LEU A 10 -7.74 -3.34 -14.80
C LEU A 10 -8.88 -4.36 -14.64
N THR A 11 -9.47 -4.83 -15.75
CA THR A 11 -10.55 -5.81 -15.75
C THR A 11 -10.06 -7.25 -15.46
N ARG A 12 -8.78 -7.57 -15.76
CA ARG A 12 -8.14 -8.85 -15.41
C ARG A 12 -7.51 -8.82 -13.99
N LEU A 13 -7.38 -7.62 -13.42
CA LEU A 13 -6.73 -7.23 -12.16
C LEU A 13 -7.68 -7.10 -10.95
N ARG A 14 -8.90 -7.69 -10.94
CA ARG A 14 -9.90 -7.62 -9.83
C ARG A 14 -9.44 -8.15 -8.44
N ARG A 15 -8.14 -8.30 -8.24
CA ARG A 15 -7.46 -8.87 -7.09
C ARG A 15 -6.13 -8.15 -6.81
N ARG A 16 -5.92 -6.92 -7.28
CA ARG A 16 -4.73 -6.11 -6.98
C ARG A 16 -5.11 -4.68 -6.64
N ILE A 17 -4.60 -4.19 -5.52
CA ILE A 17 -4.75 -2.79 -5.10
C ILE A 17 -3.37 -2.13 -4.99
N SER A 18 -3.32 -0.84 -5.29
CA SER A 18 -2.16 0.00 -5.05
C SER A 18 -2.55 1.16 -4.16
N PHE A 19 -1.72 1.46 -3.16
CA PHE A 19 -1.96 2.54 -2.22
C PHE A 19 -0.62 3.10 -1.73
N ASP A 20 -0.67 4.36 -1.28
CA ASP A 20 0.45 5.06 -0.68
C ASP A 20 0.22 5.16 0.84
N VAL A 21 1.29 5.00 1.60
CA VAL A 21 1.27 5.08 3.06
C VAL A 21 2.44 5.89 3.57
N GLN A 22 2.17 6.75 4.55
CA GLN A 22 3.18 7.50 5.27
C GLN A 22 3.65 6.68 6.47
N LEU A 23 4.94 6.34 6.51
CA LEU A 23 5.59 5.70 7.64
C LEU A 23 6.37 6.72 8.45
N VAL A 24 6.28 6.65 9.78
CA VAL A 24 7.17 7.41 10.67
C VAL A 24 8.60 6.89 10.47
N ASP A 25 9.59 7.77 10.50
CA ASP A 25 11.01 7.42 10.43
C ASP A 25 11.48 6.74 11.73
N LYS A 26 11.07 5.47 11.85
CA LYS A 26 11.47 4.56 12.91
C LYS A 26 11.86 3.24 12.27
N VAL A 27 12.98 2.70 12.74
CA VAL A 27 13.46 1.38 12.31
C VAL A 27 12.36 0.34 12.51
N GLY A 28 12.13 -0.48 11.48
CA GLY A 28 11.18 -1.59 11.52
C GLY A 28 9.76 -1.28 11.03
N GLN A 29 9.38 -0.01 10.82
CA GLN A 29 8.01 0.36 10.44
C GLN A 29 7.52 -0.31 9.13
N LEU A 30 8.37 -0.32 8.09
CA LEU A 30 8.03 -1.01 6.85
C LEU A 30 7.85 -2.52 7.06
N GLY A 31 8.72 -3.13 7.86
CA GLY A 31 8.62 -4.56 8.20
C GLY A 31 7.34 -4.88 8.97
N SER A 32 6.93 -4.02 9.91
CA SER A 32 5.68 -4.15 10.64
C SER A 32 4.46 -4.05 9.72
N LEU A 33 4.47 -3.11 8.77
CA LEU A 33 3.40 -2.97 7.77
C LEU A 33 3.31 -4.19 6.85
N ILE A 34 4.43 -4.65 6.29
CA ILE A 34 4.47 -5.84 5.43
C ILE A 34 3.95 -7.05 6.20
N THR A 35 4.39 -7.23 7.45
CA THR A 35 3.94 -8.32 8.32
C THR A 35 2.43 -8.26 8.57
N LEU A 36 1.88 -7.06 8.82
CA LEU A 36 0.44 -6.86 8.99
C LEU A 36 -0.33 -7.29 7.74
N ILE A 37 0.10 -6.85 6.55
CA ILE A 37 -0.54 -7.21 5.28
C ILE A 37 -0.49 -8.73 5.05
N SER A 38 0.67 -9.36 5.27
CA SER A 38 0.81 -10.81 5.12
C SER A 38 -0.06 -11.59 6.10
N LYS A 39 -0.16 -11.16 7.36
CA LYS A 39 -1.05 -11.79 8.36
C LYS A 39 -2.52 -11.73 7.98
N LEU A 40 -2.92 -10.70 7.24
CA LEU A 40 -4.29 -10.55 6.76
C LEU A 40 -4.57 -11.38 5.49
N GLY A 41 -3.56 -12.03 4.91
CA GLY A 41 -3.70 -12.83 3.68
C GLY A 41 -3.43 -12.04 2.40
N GLY A 42 -2.91 -10.81 2.49
CA GLY A 42 -2.49 -10.03 1.33
C GLY A 42 -1.11 -10.48 0.82
N ASN A 43 -0.99 -10.64 -0.50
CA ASN A 43 0.29 -10.95 -1.15
C ASN A 43 0.96 -9.68 -1.65
N ILE A 44 2.18 -9.38 -1.17
CA ILE A 44 2.90 -8.17 -1.56
C ILE A 44 3.55 -8.39 -2.93
N ILE A 45 3.17 -7.57 -3.92
CA ILE A 45 3.70 -7.63 -5.30
C ILE A 45 4.83 -6.63 -5.51
N LYS A 46 4.69 -5.43 -4.93
CA LYS A 46 5.66 -4.36 -5.09
C LYS A 46 5.67 -3.47 -3.86
N VAL A 47 6.87 -3.07 -3.46
CA VAL A 47 7.12 -2.05 -2.44
C VAL A 47 8.10 -1.05 -3.04
N ARG A 48 7.78 0.24 -2.96
CA ARG A 48 8.68 1.32 -3.34
C ARG A 48 8.65 2.37 -2.26
N GLN A 49 9.77 2.54 -1.56
CA GLN A 49 9.97 3.64 -0.64
C GLN A 49 10.51 4.83 -1.43
N GLU A 50 9.85 5.97 -1.30
CA GLU A 50 10.30 7.24 -1.84
C GLU A 50 10.87 8.05 -0.68
N GLN A 51 12.12 8.53 -0.84
CA GLN A 51 12.70 9.48 0.09
C GLN A 51 11.99 10.82 -0.13
N ASN A 52 11.13 11.19 0.81
CA ASN A 52 10.49 12.50 0.78
C ASN A 52 11.48 13.54 1.30
N TRP A 53 12.15 14.25 0.39
CA TRP A 53 12.77 15.55 0.68
C TRP A 53 11.68 16.62 0.55
N ASP A 54 10.71 16.66 1.45
CA ASP A 54 9.68 17.72 1.40
C ASP A 54 9.30 18.22 2.79
N GLU A 55 8.84 19.48 2.85
CA GLU A 55 8.72 20.39 4.01
C GLU A 55 8.02 19.87 5.27
N ALA A 56 7.43 18.66 5.24
CA ALA A 56 6.75 18.01 6.37
C ALA A 56 7.70 17.48 7.47
N GLY A 57 9.02 17.62 7.28
CA GLY A 57 10.05 17.23 8.24
C GLY A 57 10.68 15.88 7.91
N LEU A 58 11.93 15.70 8.36
CA LEU A 58 12.79 14.52 8.17
C LEU A 58 12.20 13.20 8.71
N ASP A 59 11.04 13.25 9.36
CA ASP A 59 10.52 12.18 10.22
C ASP A 59 9.55 11.21 9.52
N TYR A 60 9.39 11.27 8.19
CA TYR A 60 8.45 10.39 7.48
C TYR A 60 8.96 9.92 6.11
N ALA A 61 8.64 8.66 5.78
CA ALA A 61 8.88 8.06 4.48
C ALA A 61 7.57 7.68 3.79
N ASN A 62 7.42 8.06 2.53
CA ASN A 62 6.28 7.64 1.71
C ASN A 62 6.59 6.29 1.07
N VAL A 63 5.66 5.34 1.22
CA VAL A 63 5.80 4.00 0.64
C VAL A 63 4.61 3.70 -0.24
N LYS A 64 4.91 3.38 -1.50
CA LYS A 64 3.95 2.87 -2.47
C LYS A 64 3.94 1.36 -2.42
N LEU A 65 2.77 0.79 -2.14
CA LEU A 65 2.56 -0.66 -2.16
C LEU A 65 1.64 -1.06 -3.30
N VAL A 66 1.91 -2.24 -3.85
CA VAL A 66 0.98 -3.00 -4.69
C VAL A 66 0.82 -4.35 -4.05
N ILE A 67 -0.41 -4.72 -3.70
CA ILE A 67 -0.71 -6.01 -3.10
C ILE A 67 -1.78 -6.72 -3.92
N ALA A 68 -1.76 -8.04 -3.89
CA ALA A 68 -2.81 -8.89 -4.41
C ALA A 68 -3.67 -9.44 -3.27
N THR A 69 -4.98 -9.51 -3.51
CA THR A 69 -6.00 -9.90 -2.54
C THR A 69 -6.96 -10.91 -3.18
N GLU A 70 -7.75 -11.60 -2.38
CA GLU A 70 -8.64 -12.65 -2.91
C GLU A 70 -9.93 -12.10 -3.51
N SER A 71 -10.37 -10.93 -3.03
CA SER A 71 -11.61 -10.26 -3.44
C SER A 71 -11.57 -8.76 -3.07
N ASP A 72 -12.50 -7.99 -3.60
CA ASP A 72 -12.67 -6.57 -3.26
C ASP A 72 -12.93 -6.38 -1.75
N SER A 73 -13.82 -7.18 -1.15
CA SER A 73 -14.06 -7.14 0.31
C SER A 73 -12.82 -7.46 1.15
N HIS A 74 -11.94 -8.34 0.65
CA HIS A 74 -10.67 -8.63 1.32
C HIS A 74 -9.74 -7.41 1.25
N SER A 75 -9.69 -6.74 0.11
CA SER A 75 -8.94 -5.48 -0.05
C SER A 75 -9.38 -4.42 0.96
N ASP A 76 -10.70 -4.22 1.11
CA ASP A 76 -11.25 -3.25 2.07
C ASP A 76 -10.86 -3.61 3.51
N LYS A 77 -10.97 -4.88 3.89
CA LYS A 77 -10.54 -5.37 5.22
C LYS A 77 -9.07 -5.07 5.50
N ILE A 78 -8.19 -5.22 4.51
CA ILE A 78 -6.77 -4.92 4.65
C ILE A 78 -6.56 -3.42 4.88
N LEU A 79 -7.18 -2.57 4.04
CA LEU A 79 -7.05 -1.11 4.16
C LEU A 79 -7.59 -0.60 5.49
N ASP A 80 -8.72 -1.13 5.96
CA ASP A 80 -9.28 -0.79 7.27
C ASP A 80 -8.39 -1.20 8.43
N ASN A 81 -7.76 -2.38 8.36
CA ASN A 81 -6.81 -2.82 9.39
C ASN A 81 -5.55 -1.94 9.40
N ILE A 82 -5.06 -1.54 8.23
CA ILE A 82 -3.92 -0.62 8.13
C ILE A 82 -4.27 0.71 8.83
N LYS A 83 -5.43 1.30 8.53
CA LYS A 83 -5.88 2.53 9.20
C LYS A 83 -6.04 2.35 10.72
N LYS A 84 -6.63 1.24 11.17
CA LYS A 84 -6.79 0.91 12.61
C LYS A 84 -5.48 0.77 13.36
N ASN A 85 -4.40 0.36 12.68
CA ASN A 85 -3.06 0.26 13.27
C ASN A 85 -2.29 1.60 13.24
N GLY A 86 -2.94 2.70 12.88
CA GLY A 86 -2.37 4.06 12.94
C GLY A 86 -1.57 4.47 11.71
N TYR A 87 -1.58 3.68 10.64
CA TYR A 87 -0.95 4.05 9.38
C TYR A 87 -1.82 5.05 8.61
N LYS A 88 -1.19 6.10 8.09
CA LYS A 88 -1.85 7.12 7.28
C LYS A 88 -1.76 6.75 5.81
N LEU A 89 -2.90 6.41 5.20
CA LEU A 89 -3.02 6.24 3.75
C LEU A 89 -3.14 7.61 3.08
N ILE A 90 -2.44 7.81 1.96
CA ILE A 90 -2.42 9.05 1.16
C ILE A 90 -3.14 8.81 -0.17
#